data_AF-A0A2V8KFA7-F1
#
_entry.id   AF-A0A2V8KFA7-F1
#
_cell.length_a   1.000
_cell.length_b   1.000
_cell.length_c   1.000
_cell.angle_alpha   90.00
_cell.angle_beta   90.00
_cell.angle_gamma   90.00
#
_symmetry.space_group_name_H-M   'P 1'
#
loop_
_entity.id
_entity.type
_entity.pdbx_description
1 polymer ?
#
loop_
_entity_poly.entity_id
_entity_poly.type
_entity_poly.pdbx_seq_one_letter_code
_entity_poly.pdbx_strand_id
1 'polypeptide(L)'
;YRMSQTGANADEWVAVRPGMEGVLALGIAQVIIKSGARRAADAGPPGMLIDGWSAGLTEYTPPDVSKRTGISTARIERLAKEFAEQKPAAVAIIAGAALAQTNGLFNALAVNALNALVGSVGTPGGVFFMPQAGAQEDIAGGPRSASATAPSLNSRPPLQDELRDAQVLMIDGSNPVYAAPPAWKVRETLMQVPYIVSFGNFIDETSVLADVILPDHSFLESWVQSMPESGAKTAVVSMAGPVMQPLHETRATPDVLLDVGRQLQKPLELPWETFEEMVKAGPSPAAASASIEASPYRARASRGEAARKFVEPQFDGDANEYAFHFLPYPSQALLDGSLAHLPLLQELPDPMSSAVWSSWVEINMQTADRLGVRQGDWVEITSRQGTIRVPAFPSPGIAPDVVAMPAGQGHENFTRYATGRGANPISILAPIVESETGALAWAATRVKITRAADADGSLVLFAGSLREYPPEKPHR
;
A
#
# COMPACT_ATOMS: atom_id res chain seq x y z
N TYR A 1 3.90 -7.74 13.00
CA TYR A 1 3.06 -8.93 13.28
C TYR A 1 3.08 -10.02 12.19
N ARG A 2 3.40 -9.75 10.93
CA ARG A 2 3.81 -10.78 9.93
C ARG A 2 5.29 -10.59 9.60
N MET A 3 6.02 -11.67 9.37
CA MET A 3 7.39 -11.66 8.87
C MET A 3 7.35 -11.50 7.35
N SER A 4 7.77 -10.34 6.86
CA SER A 4 7.98 -10.10 5.43
C SER A 4 9.33 -10.67 4.98
N GLN A 5 9.62 -10.63 3.68
CA GLN A 5 10.97 -10.94 3.17
C GLN A 5 12.06 -10.08 3.82
N THR A 6 11.79 -8.78 4.02
CA THR A 6 12.69 -7.89 4.75
C THR A 6 12.86 -8.36 6.20
N GLY A 7 11.78 -8.82 6.86
CA GLY A 7 11.85 -9.39 8.20
C GLY A 7 12.62 -10.70 8.27
N ALA A 8 12.55 -11.54 7.23
CA ALA A 8 13.30 -12.79 7.15
C ALA A 8 14.82 -12.56 6.93
N ASN A 9 15.19 -11.43 6.30
CA ASN A 9 16.57 -10.99 6.13
C ASN A 9 17.06 -10.03 7.23
N ALA A 10 16.25 -9.77 8.26
CA ALA A 10 16.63 -8.89 9.36
C ALA A 10 17.36 -9.65 10.47
N ASP A 11 18.21 -8.96 11.24
CA ASP A 11 18.83 -9.50 12.46
C ASP A 11 17.78 -9.89 13.51
N GLU A 12 16.66 -9.15 13.53
CA GLU A 12 15.60 -9.35 14.49
C GLU A 12 14.22 -8.98 13.90
N TRP A 13 13.24 -9.84 14.14
CA TRP A 13 11.83 -9.56 13.88
C TRP A 13 11.07 -9.23 15.17
N VAL A 14 10.41 -8.06 15.19
CA VAL A 14 9.58 -7.60 16.31
C VAL A 14 8.10 -7.66 15.91
N ALA A 15 7.38 -8.64 16.44
CA ALA A 15 5.94 -8.79 16.19
C ALA A 15 5.11 -7.85 17.07
N VAL A 16 5.06 -6.57 16.70
CA VAL A 16 4.19 -5.57 17.36
C VAL A 16 2.72 -5.90 17.08
N ARG A 17 1.84 -5.67 18.07
CA ARG A 17 0.38 -5.76 17.89
C ARG A 17 -0.10 -4.82 16.77
N PRO A 18 -1.04 -5.24 15.88
CA PRO A 18 -1.51 -4.39 14.78
C PRO A 18 -1.98 -2.99 15.22
N GLY A 19 -1.46 -1.96 14.56
CA GLY A 19 -1.80 -0.55 14.82
C GLY A 19 -1.12 0.09 16.03
N MET A 20 -0.15 -0.62 16.65
CA MET A 20 0.64 -0.14 17.79
C MET A 20 2.07 0.27 17.43
N GLU A 21 2.41 0.34 16.15
CA GLU A 21 3.75 0.68 15.67
C GLU A 21 4.17 2.09 16.12
N GLY A 22 3.26 3.07 16.04
CA GLY A 22 3.52 4.43 16.54
C GLY A 22 3.76 4.45 18.04
N VAL A 23 3.04 3.64 18.82
CA VAL A 23 3.22 3.53 20.28
C VAL A 23 4.60 2.97 20.63
N LEU A 24 5.08 1.97 19.88
CA LEU A 24 6.43 1.46 20.05
C LEU A 24 7.48 2.56 19.74
N ALA A 25 7.29 3.30 18.64
CA ALA A 25 8.18 4.41 18.28
C ALA A 25 8.22 5.50 19.37
N LEU A 26 7.08 5.84 19.97
CA LEU A 26 7.01 6.78 21.09
C LEU A 26 7.68 6.25 22.35
N GLY A 27 7.55 4.95 22.65
CA GLY A 27 8.27 4.32 23.77
C GLY A 27 9.79 4.36 23.59
N ILE A 28 10.26 4.11 22.38
CA ILE A 28 11.67 4.26 22.02
C ILE A 28 12.12 5.72 22.22
N ALA A 29 11.39 6.68 21.65
CA ALA A 29 11.67 8.10 21.79
C ALA A 29 11.69 8.56 23.27
N GLN A 30 10.74 8.07 24.08
CA GLN A 30 10.62 8.36 25.50
C GLN A 30 11.88 7.95 26.27
N VAL A 31 12.42 6.75 26.02
CA VAL A 31 13.66 6.27 26.64
C VAL A 31 14.87 7.11 26.22
N ILE A 32 14.94 7.48 24.94
CA ILE A 32 16.02 8.33 24.41
C ILE A 32 15.99 9.72 25.07
N ILE A 33 14.81 10.33 25.21
CA ILE A 33 14.65 11.64 25.87
C ILE A 33 14.96 11.53 27.37
N LYS A 34 14.46 10.49 28.05
CA LYS A 34 14.66 10.29 29.50
C LYS A 34 16.11 10.03 29.88
N SER A 35 16.87 9.34 29.03
CA SER A 35 18.31 9.09 29.26
C SER A 35 19.18 10.34 29.05
N GLY A 36 18.63 11.41 28.45
CA GLY A 36 19.38 12.60 28.10
C GLY A 36 20.23 12.46 26.83
N ALA A 37 20.12 11.33 26.10
CA ALA A 37 20.85 11.11 24.86
C ALA A 37 20.43 12.10 23.74
N ARG A 38 19.17 12.55 23.75
CA ARG A 38 18.62 13.63 22.93
C ARG A 38 17.64 14.45 23.74
N ARG A 39 17.38 15.70 23.34
CA ARG A 39 16.36 16.56 23.93
C ARG A 39 15.09 16.47 23.10
N ALA A 40 13.91 16.57 23.74
CA ALA A 40 12.63 16.53 23.03
C ALA A 40 12.54 17.57 21.90
N ALA A 41 13.18 18.74 22.07
CA ALA A 41 13.24 19.81 21.07
C ALA A 41 14.03 19.44 19.80
N ASP A 42 14.92 18.44 19.86
CA ASP A 42 15.75 18.05 18.72
C ASP A 42 14.92 17.39 17.60
N ALA A 43 13.72 16.89 17.90
CA ALA A 43 12.79 16.34 16.91
C ALA A 43 12.11 17.40 16.03
N GLY A 44 12.24 18.69 16.35
CA GLY A 44 11.70 19.78 15.55
C GLY A 44 10.18 19.72 15.34
N PRO A 45 9.68 20.18 14.17
CA PRO A 45 8.24 20.25 13.91
C PRO A 45 7.48 18.90 14.00
N PRO A 46 8.00 17.75 13.52
CA PRO A 46 7.33 16.47 13.68
C PRO A 46 6.99 16.12 15.15
N GLY A 47 7.91 16.41 16.08
CA GLY A 47 7.64 16.21 17.51
C GLY A 47 6.57 17.14 18.06
N MET A 48 6.47 18.38 17.57
CA MET A 48 5.44 19.34 18.01
C MET A 48 4.02 18.95 17.60
N LEU A 49 3.87 18.09 16.59
CA LEU A 49 2.58 17.58 16.13
C LEU A 49 2.05 16.41 16.98
N ILE A 50 2.78 16.00 18.03
CA ILE A 50 2.43 14.86 18.89
C ILE A 50 2.17 15.35 20.31
N ASP A 51 0.99 15.05 20.83
CA ASP A 51 0.61 15.40 22.19
C ASP A 51 1.55 14.75 23.22
N GLY A 52 1.92 15.50 24.26
CA GLY A 52 2.85 15.06 25.30
C GLY A 52 4.34 14.99 24.89
N TRP A 53 4.71 15.26 23.63
CA TRP A 53 6.11 15.16 23.17
C TRP A 53 7.04 16.13 23.90
N SER A 54 6.66 17.41 23.98
CA SER A 54 7.45 18.46 24.64
C SER A 54 7.63 18.21 26.14
N ALA A 55 6.71 17.49 26.77
CA ALA A 55 6.78 17.06 28.16
C ALA A 55 7.64 15.79 28.37
N GLY A 56 8.25 15.25 27.31
CA GLY A 56 9.11 14.07 27.36
C GLY A 56 8.35 12.74 27.32
N LEU A 57 7.13 12.73 26.76
CA LEU A 57 6.33 11.52 26.52
C LEU A 57 6.08 10.69 27.79
N THR A 58 5.77 11.34 28.91
CA THR A 58 5.62 10.68 30.23
C THR A 58 4.55 9.58 30.28
N GLU A 59 3.60 9.57 29.35
CA GLU A 59 2.56 8.52 29.20
C GLU A 59 3.05 7.28 28.41
N TYR A 60 4.25 7.32 27.84
CA TYR A 60 4.79 6.25 26.97
C TYR A 60 6.00 5.57 27.62
N THR A 61 5.90 5.28 28.92
CA THR A 61 6.97 4.56 29.63
C THR A 61 7.12 3.12 29.11
N PRO A 62 8.31 2.49 29.20
CA PRO A 62 8.48 1.12 28.73
C PRO A 62 7.51 0.09 29.34
N PRO A 63 7.09 0.16 30.62
CA PRO A 63 6.02 -0.69 31.15
C PRO A 63 4.65 -0.46 30.49
N ASP A 64 4.29 0.79 30.21
CA ASP A 64 2.98 1.13 29.60
C ASP A 64 2.95 0.73 28.12
N VAL A 65 4.04 1.03 27.39
CA VAL A 65 4.22 0.63 25.99
C VAL A 65 4.25 -0.90 25.88
N SER A 66 4.86 -1.59 26.83
CA SER A 66 4.89 -3.06 26.85
C SER A 66 3.50 -3.67 26.89
N LYS A 67 2.62 -3.16 27.77
CA LYS A 67 1.22 -3.62 27.86
C LYS A 67 0.43 -3.40 26.57
N ARG A 68 0.70 -2.32 25.85
CA ARG A 68 -0.05 -1.93 24.63
C ARG A 68 0.44 -2.67 23.39
N THR A 69 1.76 -2.83 23.26
CA THR A 69 2.42 -3.36 22.06
C THR A 69 2.66 -4.88 22.10
N GLY A 70 2.70 -5.47 23.30
CA GLY A 70 3.14 -6.86 23.53
C GLY A 70 4.65 -7.04 23.54
N ILE A 71 5.45 -5.97 23.42
CA ILE A 71 6.91 -6.02 23.41
C ILE A 71 7.45 -5.84 24.83
N SER A 72 8.40 -6.65 25.28
CA SER A 72 8.91 -6.54 26.65
C SER A 72 9.62 -5.21 26.92
N THR A 73 9.50 -4.70 28.16
CA THR A 73 10.19 -3.48 28.60
C THR A 73 11.70 -3.52 28.32
N ALA A 74 12.37 -4.63 28.65
CA ALA A 74 13.80 -4.80 28.39
C ALA A 74 14.15 -4.69 26.90
N ARG A 75 13.29 -5.21 26.01
CA ARG A 75 13.47 -5.12 24.56
C ARG A 75 13.28 -3.69 24.05
N ILE A 76 12.29 -2.97 24.55
CA ILE A 76 12.06 -1.55 24.22
C ILE A 76 13.27 -0.70 24.62
N GLU A 77 13.77 -0.88 25.85
CA GLU A 77 14.94 -0.15 26.37
C GLU A 77 16.21 -0.47 25.58
N ARG A 78 16.42 -1.75 25.23
CA ARG A 78 17.55 -2.17 24.37
C ARG A 78 17.48 -1.50 23.00
N LEU A 79 16.33 -1.60 22.32
CA LEU A 79 16.13 -0.98 21.00
C LEU A 79 16.34 0.53 21.06
N ALA A 80 15.88 1.20 22.11
CA ALA A 80 16.09 2.64 22.27
C ALA A 80 17.56 3.02 22.42
N LYS A 81 18.33 2.23 23.17
CA LYS A 81 19.77 2.44 23.29
C LYS A 81 20.47 2.23 21.95
N GLU A 82 20.21 1.10 21.29
CA GLU A 82 20.79 0.77 19.97
C GLU A 82 20.45 1.86 18.94
N PHE A 83 19.20 2.30 18.88
CA PHE A 83 18.74 3.32 17.94
C PHE A 83 19.37 4.69 18.18
N ALA A 84 19.65 5.07 19.44
CA ALA A 84 20.28 6.35 19.77
C ALA A 84 21.81 6.37 19.58
N GLU A 85 22.48 5.23 19.77
CA GLU A 85 23.94 5.12 19.79
C GLU A 85 24.55 4.75 18.44
N GLN A 86 23.77 4.16 17.52
CA GLN A 86 24.26 3.68 16.22
C GLN A 86 24.84 4.82 15.34
N LYS A 87 25.91 4.49 14.59
CA LYS A 87 26.52 5.37 13.59
C LYS A 87 26.69 4.64 12.24
N PRO A 88 26.28 5.22 11.10
CA PRO A 88 25.52 6.48 10.95
C PRO A 88 24.16 6.41 11.68
N ALA A 89 23.50 7.57 11.84
CA ALA A 89 22.27 7.67 12.62
C ALA A 89 21.22 6.65 12.17
N ALA A 90 20.60 5.96 13.14
CA ALA A 90 19.60 4.96 12.85
C ALA A 90 18.38 5.55 12.12
N VAL A 91 17.75 4.70 11.30
CA VAL A 91 16.59 5.05 10.49
C VAL A 91 15.46 4.07 10.78
N ALA A 92 14.28 4.62 11.00
CA ALA A 92 13.03 3.88 11.02
C ALA A 92 12.23 4.21 9.74
N ILE A 93 11.80 3.18 9.02
CA ILE A 93 10.95 3.31 7.83
C ILE A 93 9.55 2.83 8.20
N ILE A 94 8.53 3.61 7.86
CA ILE A 94 7.13 3.23 8.02
C ILE A 94 6.44 3.15 6.67
N ALA A 95 5.79 2.01 6.41
CA ALA A 95 5.07 1.74 5.18
C ALA A 95 4.02 0.63 5.41
N GLY A 96 3.21 0.38 4.37
CA GLY A 96 2.29 -0.74 4.31
C GLY A 96 1.28 -0.74 5.46
N ALA A 97 1.17 -1.88 6.15
CA ALA A 97 0.06 -2.14 7.06
C ALA A 97 0.06 -1.26 8.33
N ALA A 98 1.17 -0.63 8.68
CA ALA A 98 1.23 0.35 9.77
C ALA A 98 0.54 1.68 9.41
N LEU A 99 0.48 2.02 8.11
CA LEU A 99 -0.22 3.18 7.57
C LEU A 99 -1.68 2.86 7.23
N ALA A 100 -2.02 1.58 7.07
CA ALA A 100 -3.34 1.11 6.67
C ALA A 100 -4.28 0.77 7.83
N GLN A 101 -4.08 1.46 8.95
CA GLN A 101 -4.91 1.36 10.14
C GLN A 101 -5.68 2.66 10.31
N THR A 102 -6.72 2.65 11.13
CA THR A 102 -7.52 3.86 11.43
C THR A 102 -6.74 4.93 12.19
N ASN A 103 -5.53 4.62 12.65
CA ASN A 103 -4.58 5.54 13.27
C ASN A 103 -3.27 5.66 12.47
N GLY A 104 -3.28 5.30 11.18
CA GLY A 104 -2.08 5.23 10.33
C GLY A 104 -1.30 6.55 10.22
N LEU A 105 -2.00 7.68 10.16
CA LEU A 105 -1.38 9.02 10.19
C LEU A 105 -0.56 9.23 11.47
N PHE A 106 -1.11 8.86 12.63
CA PHE A 106 -0.40 8.98 13.90
C PHE A 106 0.85 8.11 13.94
N ASN A 107 0.77 6.88 13.42
CA ASN A 107 1.94 6.00 13.30
C ASN A 107 3.02 6.65 12.44
N ALA A 108 2.64 7.26 11.30
CA ALA A 108 3.57 7.98 10.43
C ALA A 108 4.26 9.14 11.15
N LEU A 109 3.50 9.96 11.87
CA LEU A 109 4.02 11.08 12.64
C LEU A 109 5.01 10.61 13.72
N ALA A 110 4.65 9.59 14.50
CA ALA A 110 5.50 9.06 15.57
C ALA A 110 6.84 8.52 15.05
N VAL A 111 6.82 7.72 13.98
CA VAL A 111 8.05 7.16 13.39
C VAL A 111 8.93 8.26 12.77
N ASN A 112 8.33 9.21 12.06
CA ASN A 112 9.09 10.32 11.48
C ASN A 112 9.66 11.26 12.54
N ALA A 113 8.95 11.49 13.65
CA ALA A 113 9.45 12.24 14.79
C ALA A 113 10.63 11.53 15.48
N LEU A 114 10.63 10.19 15.55
CA LEU A 114 11.76 9.41 16.04
C LEU A 114 13.01 9.58 15.18
N ASN A 115 12.87 9.56 13.84
CA ASN A 115 13.98 9.86 12.92
C ASN A 115 14.54 11.28 13.13
N ALA A 116 13.64 12.26 13.28
CA ALA A 116 14.04 13.64 13.55
C ALA A 116 14.78 13.75 14.89
N LEU A 117 14.29 13.08 15.95
CA LEU A 117 14.89 13.10 17.29
C LEU A 117 16.36 12.65 17.28
N VAL A 118 16.70 11.61 16.52
CA VAL A 118 18.09 11.11 16.45
C VAL A 118 18.97 11.85 15.46
N GLY A 119 18.38 12.72 14.62
CA GLY A 119 19.09 13.52 13.61
C GLY A 119 19.36 12.79 12.31
N SER A 120 18.56 11.77 11.98
CA SER A 120 18.72 11.00 10.73
C SER A 120 18.08 11.67 9.51
N VAL A 121 17.26 12.71 9.70
CA VAL A 121 16.62 13.41 8.58
C VAL A 121 17.62 14.34 7.87
N GLY A 122 17.82 14.13 6.58
CA GLY A 122 18.67 14.96 5.71
C GLY A 122 20.18 14.72 5.85
N THR A 123 20.60 13.71 6.61
CA THR A 123 22.01 13.41 6.87
C THR A 123 22.49 12.17 6.10
N PRO A 124 23.80 12.05 5.76
CA PRO A 124 24.34 10.85 5.13
C PRO A 124 24.10 9.59 5.98
N GLY A 125 23.58 8.53 5.36
CA GLY A 125 23.15 7.30 6.04
C GLY A 125 21.76 7.39 6.70
N GLY A 126 21.10 8.55 6.58
CA GLY A 126 19.77 8.81 7.10
C GLY A 126 18.66 8.76 6.06
N VAL A 127 17.51 9.37 6.36
CA VAL A 127 16.36 9.52 5.45
C VAL A 127 16.36 10.88 4.77
N PHE A 128 15.92 10.94 3.51
CA PHE A 128 15.71 12.18 2.80
C PHE A 128 14.43 12.11 1.98
N PHE A 129 13.82 13.26 1.76
CA PHE A 129 12.66 13.38 0.88
C PHE A 129 13.16 13.60 -0.54
N MET A 130 12.68 12.80 -1.49
CA MET A 130 13.06 12.96 -2.89
C MET A 130 12.54 14.31 -3.40
N PRO A 131 13.37 15.08 -4.12
CA PRO A 131 12.93 16.30 -4.76
C PRO A 131 11.89 15.95 -5.84
N GLN A 132 10.76 16.64 -5.82
CA GLN A 132 9.80 16.63 -6.91
C GLN A 132 10.30 17.60 -7.98
N ALA A 133 10.42 17.17 -9.24
CA ALA A 133 10.63 18.12 -10.34
C ALA A 133 9.43 19.08 -10.36
N GLY A 134 9.68 20.35 -10.68
CA GLY A 134 8.71 21.44 -10.53
C GLY A 134 7.27 21.02 -10.82
N ALA A 135 6.38 21.27 -9.86
CA ALA A 135 4.96 21.37 -10.13
C ALA A 135 4.83 22.16 -11.43
N GLN A 136 4.30 21.48 -12.45
CA GLN A 136 4.16 21.96 -13.81
C GLN A 136 3.84 23.45 -13.79
N GLU A 137 4.72 24.29 -14.35
CA GLU A 137 4.36 25.68 -14.62
C GLU A 137 3.04 25.63 -15.39
N ASP A 138 2.04 26.30 -14.81
CA ASP A 138 0.68 26.37 -15.29
C ASP A 138 0.68 26.45 -16.83
N ILE A 139 0.17 25.41 -17.51
CA ILE A 139 -0.16 25.52 -18.93
C ILE A 139 -1.15 26.67 -19.02
N ALA A 140 -0.69 27.79 -19.58
CA ALA A 140 -1.33 29.08 -19.56
C ALA A 140 -2.85 28.97 -19.87
N GLY A 141 -3.68 29.17 -18.85
CA GLY A 141 -5.13 29.35 -19.00
C GLY A 141 -6.02 28.12 -18.85
N GLY A 142 -5.49 26.93 -18.52
CA GLY A 142 -6.32 25.79 -18.13
C GLY A 142 -6.94 25.97 -16.73
N PRO A 143 -8.18 25.49 -16.46
CA PRO A 143 -8.67 25.43 -15.10
C PRO A 143 -7.66 24.64 -14.27
N ARG A 144 -7.32 25.15 -13.08
CA ARG A 144 -6.43 24.48 -12.12
C ARG A 144 -6.81 23.01 -12.06
N SER A 145 -5.99 22.15 -12.64
CA SER A 145 -6.12 20.73 -12.41
C SER A 145 -5.91 20.56 -10.91
N ALA A 146 -6.93 20.08 -10.21
CA ALA A 146 -6.83 19.69 -8.79
C ALA A 146 -5.87 18.49 -8.59
N SER A 147 -4.92 18.29 -9.50
CA SER A 147 -3.97 17.19 -9.58
C SER A 147 -2.87 17.26 -8.52
N ALA A 148 -2.66 18.39 -7.84
CA ALA A 148 -1.79 18.45 -6.66
C ALA A 148 -2.50 17.96 -5.38
N THR A 149 -3.81 17.68 -5.45
CA THR A 149 -4.64 17.22 -4.35
C THR A 149 -5.58 16.09 -4.76
N ALA A 150 -5.40 15.48 -5.94
CA ALA A 150 -6.22 14.34 -6.34
C ALA A 150 -5.98 13.26 -5.29
N PRO A 151 -6.97 12.98 -4.41
CA PRO A 151 -6.82 11.94 -3.43
C PRO A 151 -6.56 10.67 -4.23
N SER A 152 -5.55 9.90 -3.85
CA SER A 152 -5.46 8.50 -4.29
C SER A 152 -6.86 7.89 -4.18
N LEU A 153 -7.29 7.02 -5.10
CA LEU A 153 -8.55 6.27 -4.96
C LEU A 153 -8.66 5.55 -3.60
N ASN A 154 -7.55 5.41 -2.88
CA ASN A 154 -7.48 4.96 -1.50
C ASN A 154 -7.92 5.99 -0.46
N SER A 155 -8.13 7.27 -0.76
CA SER A 155 -8.17 8.37 0.23
C SER A 155 -9.51 9.10 0.39
N ARG A 156 -10.60 8.59 -0.20
CA ARG A 156 -11.96 9.02 0.19
C ARG A 156 -13.04 8.12 -0.41
N PRO A 157 -13.96 7.52 0.37
CA PRO A 157 -15.28 7.21 -0.12
C PRO A 157 -16.25 8.40 0.09
N PRO A 158 -17.24 8.60 -0.78
CA PRO A 158 -17.57 7.75 -1.91
C PRO A 158 -17.28 8.47 -3.25
N LEU A 159 -16.64 7.73 -4.17
CA LEU A 159 -16.64 8.00 -5.62
C LEU A 159 -18.01 8.47 -6.14
N GLN A 160 -19.11 8.11 -5.47
CA GLN A 160 -20.48 8.55 -5.73
C GLN A 160 -20.67 10.07 -5.72
N ASP A 161 -20.05 10.78 -4.78
CA ASP A 161 -20.23 12.23 -4.73
C ASP A 161 -19.45 12.93 -5.84
N GLU A 162 -18.28 12.39 -6.21
CA GLU A 162 -17.46 12.91 -7.32
C GLU A 162 -18.08 12.59 -8.68
N LEU A 163 -18.67 11.41 -8.83
CA LEU A 163 -19.29 10.97 -10.08
C LEU A 163 -20.75 11.35 -10.22
N ARG A 164 -21.39 11.92 -9.18
CA ARG A 164 -22.84 12.24 -9.17
C ARG A 164 -23.27 13.04 -10.39
N ASP A 165 -22.47 14.03 -10.77
CA ASP A 165 -22.77 14.96 -11.86
C ASP A 165 -22.02 14.60 -13.15
N ALA A 166 -21.19 13.54 -13.14
CA ALA A 166 -20.41 13.14 -14.30
C ALA A 166 -21.32 12.57 -15.39
N GLN A 167 -21.26 13.17 -16.58
CA GLN A 167 -21.98 12.69 -17.77
C GLN A 167 -21.15 11.70 -18.60
N VAL A 168 -19.82 11.85 -18.55
CA VAL A 168 -18.86 11.01 -19.25
C VAL A 168 -17.74 10.66 -18.27
N LEU A 169 -17.43 9.38 -18.15
CA LEU A 169 -16.27 8.89 -17.39
C LEU A 169 -15.29 8.22 -18.35
N MET A 170 -14.03 8.64 -18.28
CA MET A 170 -12.91 8.02 -19.00
C MET A 170 -12.01 7.32 -17.99
N ILE A 171 -11.81 6.02 -18.17
CA ILE A 171 -11.03 5.16 -17.26
C ILE A 171 -9.81 4.69 -18.03
N ASP A 172 -8.62 5.09 -17.59
CA ASP A 172 -7.35 4.69 -18.20
C ASP A 172 -6.59 3.75 -17.26
N GLY A 173 -6.29 2.54 -17.75
CA GLY A 173 -5.39 1.58 -17.09
C GLY A 173 -5.73 1.22 -15.65
N SER A 174 -6.99 1.37 -15.23
CA SER A 174 -7.41 1.22 -13.83
C SER A 174 -8.63 0.33 -13.66
N ASN A 175 -8.62 -0.48 -12.60
CA ASN A 175 -9.66 -1.46 -12.31
C ASN A 175 -10.25 -1.29 -10.88
N PRO A 176 -10.95 -0.17 -10.61
CA PRO A 176 -11.49 0.15 -9.29
C PRO A 176 -12.56 -0.84 -8.82
N VAL A 177 -13.25 -1.57 -9.71
CA VAL A 177 -14.21 -2.62 -9.30
C VAL A 177 -13.52 -3.78 -8.60
N TYR A 178 -12.32 -4.16 -9.06
CA TYR A 178 -11.52 -5.22 -8.45
C TYR A 178 -10.71 -4.70 -7.24
N ALA A 179 -10.16 -3.48 -7.33
CA ALA A 179 -9.22 -2.94 -6.36
C ALA A 179 -9.88 -2.32 -5.10
N ALA A 180 -11.19 -2.10 -5.10
CA ALA A 180 -11.91 -1.52 -3.98
C ALA A 180 -12.80 -2.53 -3.23
N PRO A 181 -13.04 -2.34 -1.92
CA PRO A 181 -14.00 -3.17 -1.19
C PRO A 181 -15.42 -3.06 -1.78
N PRO A 182 -16.17 -4.17 -1.94
CA PRO A 182 -17.55 -4.14 -2.45
C PRO A 182 -18.48 -3.22 -1.65
N ALA A 183 -18.21 -3.06 -0.35
CA ALA A 183 -18.97 -2.17 0.52
C ALA A 183 -18.89 -0.69 0.12
N TRP A 184 -17.91 -0.28 -0.69
CA TRP A 184 -17.84 1.06 -1.29
C TRP A 184 -18.77 1.24 -2.49
N LYS A 185 -19.41 0.16 -2.97
CA LYS A 185 -20.38 0.17 -4.07
C LYS A 185 -19.84 0.80 -5.35
N VAL A 186 -18.56 0.58 -5.64
CA VAL A 186 -17.90 1.17 -6.82
C VAL A 186 -18.60 0.73 -8.10
N ARG A 187 -18.88 -0.57 -8.26
CA ARG A 187 -19.59 -1.11 -9.42
C ARG A 187 -20.93 -0.41 -9.63
N GLU A 188 -21.75 -0.28 -8.59
CA GLU A 188 -23.06 0.36 -8.63
C GLU A 188 -22.97 1.85 -8.93
N THR A 189 -21.91 2.51 -8.45
CA THR A 189 -21.65 3.92 -8.73
C THR A 189 -21.31 4.12 -10.20
N LEU A 190 -20.43 3.28 -10.75
CA LEU A 190 -20.05 3.37 -12.17
C LEU A 190 -21.26 3.15 -13.07
N MET A 191 -22.13 2.19 -12.77
CA MET A 191 -23.37 1.95 -13.54
C MET A 191 -24.35 3.14 -13.57
N GLN A 192 -24.16 4.18 -12.75
CA GLN A 192 -24.98 5.39 -12.79
C GLN A 192 -24.44 6.43 -13.77
N VAL A 193 -23.20 6.32 -14.22
CA VAL A 193 -22.60 7.25 -15.18
C VAL A 193 -23.22 7.01 -16.55
N PRO A 194 -23.74 8.04 -17.25
CA PRO A 194 -24.45 7.85 -18.52
C PRO A 194 -23.61 7.31 -19.68
N TYR A 195 -22.30 7.58 -19.68
CA TYR A 195 -21.41 7.15 -20.74
C TYR A 195 -20.00 6.89 -20.21
N ILE A 196 -19.51 5.67 -20.35
CA ILE A 196 -18.20 5.23 -19.84
C ILE A 196 -17.33 4.78 -21.01
N VAL A 197 -16.12 5.33 -21.06
CA VAL A 197 -15.06 4.95 -21.99
C VAL A 197 -13.93 4.30 -21.20
N SER A 198 -13.60 3.05 -21.51
CA SER A 198 -12.46 2.34 -20.92
C SER A 198 -11.31 2.27 -21.90
N PHE A 199 -10.11 2.67 -21.46
CA PHE A 199 -8.84 2.49 -22.14
C PHE A 199 -8.06 1.39 -21.43
N GLY A 200 -7.67 0.36 -22.17
CA GLY A 200 -6.91 -0.74 -21.58
C GLY A 200 -6.56 -1.84 -22.57
N ASN A 201 -5.65 -2.70 -22.12
CA ASN A 201 -5.10 -3.80 -22.92
C ASN A 201 -5.91 -5.08 -22.79
N PHE A 202 -6.73 -5.19 -21.74
CA PHE A 202 -7.55 -6.36 -21.42
C PHE A 202 -8.94 -5.94 -20.97
N ILE A 203 -9.91 -6.83 -21.16
CA ILE A 203 -11.26 -6.65 -20.63
C ILE A 203 -11.26 -7.15 -19.18
N ASP A 204 -11.41 -6.22 -18.24
CA ASP A 204 -11.43 -6.49 -16.80
C ASP A 204 -12.79 -6.20 -16.14
N GLU A 205 -12.89 -6.34 -14.81
CA GLU A 205 -14.14 -6.16 -14.06
C GLU A 205 -14.75 -4.76 -14.16
N THR A 206 -13.93 -3.76 -14.47
CA THR A 206 -14.36 -2.37 -14.67
C THR A 206 -14.73 -2.14 -16.14
N SER A 207 -13.92 -2.64 -17.07
CA SER A 207 -14.11 -2.48 -18.52
C SER A 207 -15.40 -3.10 -19.02
N VAL A 208 -15.87 -4.19 -18.41
CA VAL A 208 -17.18 -4.79 -18.77
C VAL A 208 -18.37 -3.87 -18.48
N LEU A 209 -18.18 -2.80 -17.71
CA LEU A 209 -19.20 -1.78 -17.46
C LEU A 209 -19.19 -0.65 -18.50
N ALA A 210 -18.17 -0.58 -19.37
CA ALA A 210 -18.00 0.51 -20.30
C ALA A 210 -18.92 0.42 -21.52
N ASP A 211 -19.40 1.56 -22.02
CA ASP A 211 -20.14 1.66 -23.28
C ASP A 211 -19.21 1.50 -24.48
N VAL A 212 -17.98 2.00 -24.36
CA VAL A 212 -16.94 1.88 -25.37
C VAL A 212 -15.63 1.46 -24.71
N ILE A 213 -15.01 0.42 -25.26
CA ILE A 213 -13.67 -0.02 -24.92
C ILE A 213 -12.75 0.37 -26.06
N LEU A 214 -11.72 1.15 -25.76
CA LEU A 214 -10.70 1.60 -26.70
C LEU A 214 -9.39 0.87 -26.39
N PRO A 215 -8.95 -0.07 -27.26
CA PRO A 215 -7.73 -0.84 -27.03
C PRO A 215 -6.48 0.06 -27.01
N ASP A 216 -5.82 0.12 -25.86
CA ASP A 216 -4.59 0.88 -25.68
C ASP A 216 -3.35 0.06 -26.08
N HIS A 217 -2.28 0.76 -26.43
CA HIS A 217 -0.97 0.18 -26.63
C HIS A 217 -0.44 -0.45 -25.33
N SER A 218 0.36 -1.51 -25.45
CA SER A 218 1.20 -1.97 -24.34
C SER A 218 2.36 -1.00 -24.09
N PHE A 219 2.95 -1.07 -22.90
CA PHE A 219 4.13 -0.27 -22.57
C PHE A 219 5.34 -0.48 -23.51
N LEU A 220 5.34 -1.56 -24.31
CA LEU A 220 6.38 -1.84 -25.32
C LEU A 220 6.08 -1.16 -26.67
N GLU A 221 4.82 -0.83 -26.93
CA GLU A 221 4.31 -0.20 -28.16
C GLU A 221 4.12 1.31 -27.98
N SER A 222 4.24 1.82 -26.76
CA SER A 222 4.05 3.24 -26.41
C SER A 222 5.34 3.97 -26.15
N TRP A 223 5.31 5.29 -26.38
CA TRP A 223 6.20 6.19 -25.65
C TRP A 223 5.85 6.16 -24.17
N VAL A 224 6.86 6.05 -23.31
CA VAL A 224 6.70 6.06 -21.87
C VAL A 224 7.47 7.24 -21.31
N GLN A 225 6.79 8.05 -20.49
CA GLN A 225 7.40 9.07 -19.65
C GLN A 225 7.00 8.80 -18.21
N SER A 226 7.99 8.66 -17.32
CA SER A 226 7.75 8.46 -15.89
C SER A 226 8.73 9.25 -15.04
N MET A 227 8.31 9.59 -13.83
CA MET A 227 9.16 10.17 -12.79
C MET A 227 9.15 9.24 -11.59
N PRO A 228 9.98 8.18 -11.60
CA PRO A 228 9.97 7.22 -10.52
C PRO A 228 10.53 7.82 -9.23
N GLU A 229 10.10 7.22 -8.12
CA GLU A 229 10.77 7.34 -6.82
C GLU A 229 12.16 6.67 -6.89
N SER A 230 13.12 7.37 -7.48
CA SER A 230 14.42 6.81 -7.87
C SER A 230 15.36 6.50 -6.70
N GLY A 231 15.04 6.98 -5.49
CA GLY A 231 15.97 6.97 -4.37
C GLY A 231 17.20 7.84 -4.59
N ALA A 232 17.19 8.73 -5.60
CA ALA A 232 18.26 9.68 -5.85
C ALA A 232 17.98 11.02 -5.14
N LYS A 233 19.05 11.78 -4.88
CA LYS A 233 18.96 13.16 -4.36
C LYS A 233 18.59 14.18 -5.43
N THR A 234 18.31 13.73 -6.64
CA THR A 234 17.92 14.51 -7.80
C THR A 234 16.66 13.88 -8.39
N ALA A 235 15.75 14.69 -8.91
CA ALA A 235 14.60 14.14 -9.61
C ALA A 235 15.10 13.40 -10.86
N VAL A 236 14.52 12.24 -11.13
CA VAL A 236 14.85 11.44 -12.31
C VAL A 236 13.61 11.40 -13.19
N VAL A 237 13.77 11.80 -14.44
CA VAL A 237 12.76 11.61 -15.49
C VAL A 237 13.25 10.50 -16.39
N SER A 238 12.45 9.45 -16.55
CA SER A 238 12.73 8.33 -17.43
C SER A 238 11.82 8.42 -18.65
N MET A 239 12.42 8.36 -19.84
CA MET A 239 11.70 8.33 -21.11
C MET A 239 12.15 7.12 -21.93
N ALA A 240 11.20 6.46 -22.56
CA ALA A 240 11.46 5.38 -23.52
C ALA A 240 10.56 5.56 -24.74
N GLY A 241 11.11 5.35 -25.92
CA GLY A 241 10.32 5.18 -27.14
C GLY A 241 9.79 3.75 -27.26
N PRO A 242 8.82 3.53 -28.15
CA PRO A 242 8.32 2.20 -28.44
C PRO A 242 9.45 1.29 -28.95
N VAL A 243 9.49 0.06 -28.44
CA VAL A 243 10.50 -0.95 -28.83
C VAL A 243 9.94 -1.96 -29.84
N MET A 244 8.65 -1.90 -30.11
CA MET A 244 7.96 -2.69 -31.12
C MET A 244 6.81 -1.90 -31.75
N GLN A 245 6.38 -2.35 -32.92
CA GLN A 245 5.17 -1.84 -33.56
C GLN A 245 3.93 -2.44 -32.89
N PRO A 246 2.78 -1.73 -32.91
CA PRO A 246 1.52 -2.28 -32.43
C PRO A 246 1.19 -3.63 -33.09
N LEU A 247 0.92 -4.66 -32.29
CA LEU A 247 0.54 -5.98 -32.79
C LEU A 247 -0.91 -6.06 -33.29
N HIS A 248 -1.75 -5.16 -32.79
CA HIS A 248 -3.17 -5.09 -33.05
C HIS A 248 -3.57 -3.66 -33.42
N GLU A 249 -4.82 -3.48 -33.84
CA GLU A 249 -5.43 -2.18 -34.09
C GLU A 249 -5.69 -1.44 -32.76
N THR A 250 -4.60 -0.98 -32.15
CA THR A 250 -4.58 -0.25 -30.88
C THR A 250 -4.09 1.18 -31.12
N ARG A 251 -4.37 2.09 -30.20
CA ARG A 251 -3.87 3.47 -30.23
C ARG A 251 -3.51 3.91 -28.82
N ALA A 252 -2.40 4.63 -28.66
CA ALA A 252 -2.02 5.21 -27.39
C ALA A 252 -3.14 6.12 -26.84
N THR A 253 -3.54 5.92 -25.57
CA THR A 253 -4.56 6.76 -24.91
C THR A 253 -4.33 8.27 -25.10
N PRO A 254 -3.11 8.81 -24.90
CA PRO A 254 -2.88 10.24 -25.12
C PRO A 254 -3.15 10.70 -26.57
N ASP A 255 -2.82 9.90 -27.58
CA ASP A 255 -3.09 10.23 -28.99
C ASP A 255 -4.59 10.24 -29.28
N VAL A 256 -5.35 9.32 -28.68
CA VAL A 256 -6.81 9.31 -28.78
C VAL A 256 -7.41 10.56 -28.14
N LEU A 257 -6.93 10.96 -26.96
CA LEU A 257 -7.41 12.17 -26.28
C LEU A 257 -7.09 13.45 -27.05
N LEU A 258 -5.90 13.53 -27.67
CA LEU A 258 -5.52 14.62 -28.56
C LEU A 258 -6.49 14.74 -29.75
N ASP A 259 -6.79 13.63 -30.41
CA ASP A 259 -7.73 13.60 -31.53
C ASP A 259 -9.15 13.97 -31.14
N VAL A 260 -9.65 13.40 -30.03
CA VAL A 260 -10.97 13.74 -29.49
C VAL A 260 -11.04 15.23 -29.18
N GLY A 261 -10.00 15.78 -28.53
CA GLY A 261 -9.90 17.19 -28.19
C GLY A 261 -10.03 18.12 -29.40
N ARG A 262 -9.47 17.74 -30.55
CA ARG A 262 -9.59 18.51 -31.81
C ARG A 262 -10.97 18.38 -32.48
N GLN A 263 -11.67 17.28 -32.24
CA GLN A 263 -12.98 17.00 -32.84
C GLN A 263 -14.16 17.50 -31.99
N LEU A 264 -13.91 18.03 -30.79
CA LEU A 264 -14.94 18.66 -29.97
C LEU A 264 -15.58 19.84 -30.70
N GLN A 265 -16.85 20.13 -30.38
CA GLN A 265 -17.56 21.31 -30.91
C GLN A 265 -16.79 22.61 -30.67
N LYS A 266 -16.06 22.68 -29.55
CA LYS A 266 -15.04 23.68 -29.27
C LYS A 266 -13.69 22.95 -29.20
N PRO A 267 -12.92 22.91 -30.30
CA PRO A 267 -11.63 22.23 -30.32
C PRO A 267 -10.68 22.76 -29.25
N LEU A 268 -9.90 21.88 -28.66
CA LEU A 268 -8.79 22.25 -27.78
C LEU A 268 -7.59 22.68 -28.62
N GLU A 269 -7.07 23.88 -28.37
CA GLU A 269 -5.86 24.39 -29.02
C GLU A 269 -4.61 23.83 -28.31
N LEU A 270 -4.25 22.59 -28.65
CA LEU A 270 -3.03 21.95 -28.18
C LEU A 270 -1.94 22.02 -29.28
N PRO A 271 -0.69 22.38 -28.94
CA PRO A 271 0.36 22.64 -29.93
C PRO A 271 0.98 21.38 -30.54
N TRP A 272 0.63 20.19 -30.04
CA TRP A 272 1.16 18.90 -30.49
C TRP A 272 0.10 18.12 -31.24
N GLU A 273 0.49 17.45 -32.32
CA GLU A 273 -0.37 16.53 -33.07
C GLU A 273 -0.42 15.14 -32.44
N THR A 274 0.72 14.69 -31.92
CA THR A 274 0.90 13.36 -31.31
C THR A 274 1.55 13.43 -29.93
N PHE A 275 1.40 12.37 -29.15
CA PHE A 275 2.07 12.19 -27.87
C PHE A 275 3.59 12.14 -28.04
N GLU A 276 4.09 11.55 -29.14
CA GLU A 276 5.51 11.57 -29.48
C GLU A 276 6.06 13.00 -29.57
N GLU A 277 5.34 13.91 -30.25
CA GLU A 277 5.73 15.31 -30.33
C GLU A 277 5.72 15.98 -28.95
N MET A 278 4.70 15.67 -28.13
CA MET A 278 4.60 16.21 -26.77
C MET A 278 5.80 15.77 -25.90
N VAL A 279 6.16 14.49 -25.92
CA VAL A 279 7.30 13.94 -25.16
C VAL A 279 8.62 14.54 -25.66
N LYS A 280 8.79 14.68 -26.98
CA LYS A 280 10.01 15.28 -27.56
C LYS A 280 10.13 16.79 -27.32
N ALA A 281 9.00 17.49 -27.17
CA ALA A 281 8.97 18.91 -26.84
C ALA A 281 9.22 19.20 -25.35
N GLY A 282 9.09 18.19 -24.49
CA GLY A 282 9.43 18.28 -23.06
C GLY A 282 10.91 18.64 -22.81
N PRO A 283 11.26 19.04 -21.58
CA PRO A 283 12.63 19.44 -21.26
C PRO A 283 13.62 18.31 -21.59
N SER A 284 14.68 18.63 -22.34
CA SER A 284 15.73 17.66 -22.64
C SER A 284 16.35 17.11 -21.36
N PRO A 285 16.88 15.88 -21.34
CA PRO A 285 17.55 15.31 -20.17
C PRO A 285 18.62 16.23 -19.57
N ALA A 286 19.30 17.01 -20.42
CA ALA A 286 20.29 18.01 -20.01
C ALA A 286 19.67 19.22 -19.30
N ALA A 287 18.53 19.74 -19.78
CA ALA A 287 17.81 20.85 -19.15
C ALA A 287 17.17 20.43 -17.81
N ALA A 288 16.59 19.23 -17.74
CA ALA A 288 16.02 18.69 -16.50
C ALA A 288 17.08 18.46 -15.41
N SER A 289 18.29 18.05 -15.79
CA SER A 289 19.39 17.84 -14.83
C SER A 289 19.96 19.14 -14.24
N ALA A 290 19.92 20.25 -14.99
CA ALA A 290 20.44 21.54 -14.57
C ALA A 290 19.44 22.37 -13.74
N SER A 291 18.14 22.16 -13.91
CA SER A 291 17.09 22.97 -13.28
C SER A 291 16.57 22.40 -11.95
N ILE A 292 17.04 21.23 -11.51
CA ILE A 292 16.54 20.53 -10.32
C ILE A 292 17.71 20.28 -9.34
N GLU A 293 18.46 21.32 -9.00
CA GLU A 293 19.16 21.31 -7.71
C GLU A 293 18.09 21.22 -6.62
N ALA A 294 18.14 20.12 -5.86
CA ALA A 294 17.17 19.83 -4.82
C ALA A 294 17.02 21.04 -3.89
N SER A 295 15.85 21.69 -3.93
CA SER A 295 15.47 22.63 -2.88
C SER A 295 15.51 21.85 -1.57
N PRO A 296 16.35 22.22 -0.59
CA PRO A 296 16.42 21.49 0.66
C PRO A 296 15.02 21.51 1.26
N TYR A 297 14.46 20.32 1.52
CA TYR A 297 13.17 20.18 2.18
C TYR A 297 13.17 21.06 3.44
N ARG A 298 12.48 22.20 3.35
CA ARG A 298 12.20 23.06 4.50
C ARG A 298 10.82 22.66 4.97
N ALA A 299 10.77 21.83 6.00
CA ALA A 299 9.55 21.65 6.79
C ALA A 299 9.10 23.03 7.29
N ARG A 300 8.23 23.69 6.53
CA ARG A 300 7.39 24.75 7.08
C ARG A 300 6.25 24.02 7.73
N ALA A 301 6.33 23.82 9.05
CA ALA A 301 5.08 23.66 9.79
C ALA A 301 4.23 24.89 9.46
N SER A 302 3.09 24.65 8.83
CA SER A 302 1.94 25.54 8.86
C SER A 302 1.78 25.99 10.32
N ARG A 303 2.05 27.26 10.62
CA ARG A 303 1.77 27.80 11.95
C ARG A 303 0.30 27.57 12.24
N GLY A 304 -0.02 26.71 13.21
CA GLY A 304 -1.40 26.47 13.67
C GLY A 304 -1.92 25.04 13.57
N GLU A 305 -1.14 24.05 13.10
CA GLU A 305 -1.59 22.65 13.19
C GLU A 305 -1.61 22.16 14.64
N ALA A 306 -2.72 21.53 15.02
CA ALA A 306 -2.91 20.99 16.36
C ALA A 306 -2.08 19.71 16.58
N ALA A 307 -1.56 19.56 17.79
CA ALA A 307 -0.95 18.31 18.22
C ALA A 307 -2.01 17.19 18.23
N ARG A 308 -1.62 16.02 17.72
CA ARG A 308 -2.47 14.83 17.67
C ARG A 308 -2.21 13.97 18.87
N LYS A 309 -3.29 13.51 19.49
CA LYS A 309 -3.25 12.53 20.57
C LYS A 309 -3.37 11.14 19.98
N PHE A 310 -2.69 10.17 20.59
CA PHE A 310 -2.88 8.77 20.23
C PHE A 310 -4.34 8.35 20.42
N VAL A 311 -4.88 7.65 19.42
CA VAL A 311 -6.17 6.96 19.49
C VAL A 311 -5.92 5.48 19.20
N GLU A 312 -6.56 4.62 19.99
CA GLU A 312 -6.53 3.18 19.75
C GLU A 312 -7.07 2.85 18.35
N PRO A 313 -6.40 1.97 17.58
CA PRO A 313 -6.88 1.55 16.28
C PRO A 313 -8.22 0.84 16.41
N GLN A 314 -9.16 1.21 15.56
CA GLN A 314 -10.48 0.62 15.50
C GLN A 314 -10.48 -0.46 14.42
N PHE A 315 -11.23 -1.54 14.66
CA PHE A 315 -11.35 -2.65 13.72
C PHE A 315 -12.83 -3.00 13.51
N ASP A 316 -13.22 -3.36 12.29
CA ASP A 316 -14.55 -3.91 12.02
C ASP A 316 -14.62 -5.37 12.48
N GLY A 317 -15.67 -5.72 13.22
CA GLY A 317 -15.89 -7.06 13.78
C GLY A 317 -15.60 -7.11 15.28
N ASP A 318 -16.54 -7.67 16.07
CA ASP A 318 -16.33 -7.88 17.51
C ASP A 318 -15.22 -8.93 17.73
N ALA A 319 -14.30 -8.67 18.65
CA ALA A 319 -13.14 -9.53 18.87
C ALA A 319 -13.50 -10.93 19.42
N ASN A 320 -14.68 -11.12 20.02
CA ASN A 320 -15.13 -12.42 20.51
C ASN A 320 -15.73 -13.28 19.39
N GLU A 321 -16.29 -12.66 18.35
CA GLU A 321 -16.84 -13.36 17.18
C GLU A 321 -15.79 -13.48 16.06
N TYR A 322 -15.05 -12.41 15.80
CA TYR A 322 -14.02 -12.27 14.76
C TYR A 322 -12.65 -12.15 15.44
N ALA A 323 -12.14 -13.30 15.90
CA ALA A 323 -10.98 -13.37 16.77
C ALA A 323 -9.68 -12.85 16.14
N PHE A 324 -9.54 -12.91 14.81
CA PHE A 324 -8.27 -12.64 14.13
C PHE A 324 -8.27 -11.28 13.43
N HIS A 325 -7.14 -10.59 13.46
CA HIS A 325 -6.87 -9.46 12.56
C HIS A 325 -6.53 -9.99 11.16
N PHE A 326 -7.15 -9.42 10.13
CA PHE A 326 -6.90 -9.80 8.74
C PHE A 326 -5.90 -8.84 8.08
N LEU A 327 -4.84 -9.41 7.51
CA LEU A 327 -3.78 -8.68 6.83
C LEU A 327 -3.70 -9.08 5.35
N PRO A 328 -4.33 -8.34 4.43
CA PRO A 328 -3.97 -8.45 3.03
C PRO A 328 -2.55 -7.88 2.80
N TYR A 329 -1.79 -8.47 1.87
CA TYR A 329 -0.49 -7.93 1.45
C TYR A 329 -0.29 -8.12 -0.06
N PRO A 330 0.44 -7.24 -0.76
CA PRO A 330 0.66 -7.40 -2.20
C PRO A 330 1.49 -8.65 -2.49
N SER A 331 1.06 -9.46 -3.46
CA SER A 331 1.89 -10.53 -4.02
C SER A 331 3.13 -9.93 -4.66
N GLN A 332 4.27 -10.59 -4.51
CA GLN A 332 5.52 -10.12 -5.13
C GLN A 332 5.55 -10.42 -6.63
N ALA A 333 4.83 -11.45 -7.06
CA ALA A 333 4.72 -11.80 -8.47
C ALA A 333 3.58 -11.04 -9.16
N LEU A 334 2.44 -10.88 -8.47
CA LEU A 334 1.21 -10.36 -9.07
C LEU A 334 0.89 -8.92 -8.68
N LEU A 335 1.62 -8.34 -7.73
CA LEU A 335 1.44 -6.99 -7.20
C LEU A 335 0.01 -6.76 -6.71
N ASP A 336 -0.70 -5.84 -7.37
CA ASP A 336 -2.09 -5.46 -7.16
C ASP A 336 -3.06 -6.27 -8.03
N GLY A 337 -2.61 -7.27 -8.78
CA GLY A 337 -3.42 -8.09 -9.69
C GLY A 337 -3.27 -7.71 -11.16
N SER A 338 -2.70 -6.55 -11.47
CA SER A 338 -2.43 -6.11 -12.85
C SER A 338 -1.62 -7.14 -13.65
N LEU A 339 -0.75 -7.90 -12.99
CA LEU A 339 0.11 -8.92 -13.61
C LEU A 339 -0.46 -10.35 -13.58
N ALA A 340 -1.68 -10.55 -13.07
CA ALA A 340 -2.32 -11.88 -12.95
C ALA A 340 -2.51 -12.60 -14.29
N HIS A 341 -2.51 -11.87 -15.40
CA HIS A 341 -2.64 -12.44 -16.74
C HIS A 341 -1.40 -13.18 -17.24
N LEU A 342 -0.23 -13.01 -16.58
CA LEU A 342 1.03 -13.57 -17.05
C LEU A 342 1.25 -14.98 -16.45
N PRO A 343 1.21 -16.05 -17.25
CA PRO A 343 1.30 -17.42 -16.73
C PRO A 343 2.65 -17.72 -16.07
N LEU A 344 3.74 -17.14 -16.57
CA LEU A 344 5.06 -17.31 -15.95
C LEU A 344 5.15 -16.68 -14.55
N LEU A 345 4.42 -15.59 -14.31
CA LEU A 345 4.35 -14.98 -12.97
C LEU A 345 3.41 -15.76 -12.04
N GLN A 346 2.40 -16.44 -12.57
CA GLN A 346 1.59 -17.39 -11.79
C GLN A 346 2.39 -18.62 -11.34
N GLU A 347 3.42 -18.99 -12.10
CA GLU A 347 4.35 -20.10 -11.81
C GLU A 347 5.55 -19.67 -10.94
N LEU A 348 5.80 -18.36 -10.78
CA LEU A 348 6.86 -17.84 -9.92
C LEU A 348 6.52 -18.14 -8.45
N PRO A 349 7.32 -18.97 -7.73
CA PRO A 349 7.01 -19.32 -6.35
C PRO A 349 7.11 -18.12 -5.42
N ASP A 350 6.12 -17.97 -4.53
CA ASP A 350 6.20 -16.99 -3.46
C ASP A 350 7.41 -17.29 -2.56
N PRO A 351 8.25 -16.28 -2.24
CA PRO A 351 9.52 -16.50 -1.56
C PRO A 351 9.37 -16.98 -0.10
N MET A 352 8.20 -16.79 0.53
CA MET A 352 7.97 -17.18 1.91
C MET A 352 7.24 -18.52 2.03
N SER A 353 6.35 -18.83 1.09
CA SER A 353 5.48 -20.03 1.15
C SER A 353 5.77 -21.06 0.06
N SER A 354 6.47 -20.68 -1.01
CA SER A 354 6.62 -21.42 -2.28
C SER A 354 5.30 -21.66 -3.04
N ALA A 355 4.21 -21.02 -2.62
CA ALA A 355 2.91 -21.19 -3.25
C ALA A 355 2.88 -20.59 -4.65
N VAL A 356 2.18 -21.28 -5.55
CA VAL A 356 1.99 -20.92 -6.97
C VAL A 356 0.55 -21.17 -7.38
N TRP A 357 0.09 -20.52 -8.46
CA TRP A 357 -1.18 -20.77 -9.15
C TRP A 357 -2.48 -20.68 -8.31
N SER A 358 -2.39 -20.33 -7.03
CA SER A 358 -3.48 -20.32 -6.05
C SER A 358 -3.28 -19.22 -5.01
N SER A 359 -4.36 -18.70 -4.46
CA SER A 359 -4.35 -17.92 -3.23
C SER A 359 -4.25 -18.85 -2.01
N TRP A 360 -3.75 -18.34 -0.89
CA TRP A 360 -3.70 -19.05 0.39
C TRP A 360 -3.89 -18.08 1.55
N VAL A 361 -4.10 -18.61 2.75
CA VAL A 361 -4.02 -17.81 3.98
C VAL A 361 -2.95 -18.34 4.90
N GLU A 362 -2.08 -17.45 5.35
CA GLU A 362 -1.09 -17.71 6.38
C GLU A 362 -1.75 -17.69 7.75
N ILE A 363 -1.57 -18.76 8.51
CA ILE A 363 -2.09 -18.93 9.86
C ILE A 363 -0.92 -19.30 10.77
N ASN A 364 -0.84 -18.73 11.98
CA ASN A 364 0.19 -19.13 12.93
C ASN A 364 0.11 -20.65 13.21
N MET A 365 1.26 -21.33 13.32
CA MET A 365 1.32 -22.78 13.57
C MET A 365 0.52 -23.22 14.81
N GLN A 366 0.68 -22.55 15.94
CA GLN A 366 -0.03 -22.89 17.18
C GLN A 366 -1.54 -22.64 17.05
N THR A 367 -1.90 -21.57 16.34
CA THR A 367 -3.31 -21.28 16.03
C THR A 367 -3.89 -22.34 15.10
N ALA A 368 -3.16 -22.78 14.08
CA ALA A 368 -3.58 -23.83 13.16
C ALA A 368 -3.78 -25.16 13.90
N ASP A 369 -2.86 -25.54 14.79
CA ASP A 369 -2.97 -26.73 15.64
C ASP A 369 -4.21 -26.69 16.54
N ARG A 370 -4.47 -25.54 17.19
CA ARG A 370 -5.65 -25.33 18.04
C ARG A 370 -6.96 -25.42 17.24
N LEU A 371 -6.95 -24.98 15.98
CA LEU A 371 -8.09 -25.06 15.08
C LEU A 371 -8.21 -26.41 14.36
N GLY A 372 -7.22 -27.30 14.50
CA GLY A 372 -7.18 -28.57 13.77
C GLY A 372 -7.03 -28.41 12.26
N VAL A 373 -6.39 -27.32 11.81
CA VAL A 373 -6.18 -26.98 10.41
C VAL A 373 -4.76 -27.39 9.99
N ARG A 374 -4.64 -28.11 8.88
CA ARG A 374 -3.35 -28.49 8.29
C ARG A 374 -3.04 -27.69 7.04
N GLN A 375 -1.79 -27.71 6.61
CA GLN A 375 -1.40 -27.14 5.32
C GLN A 375 -2.23 -27.73 4.19
N GLY A 376 -2.78 -26.88 3.33
CA GLY A 376 -3.63 -27.26 2.21
C GLY A 376 -5.12 -27.33 2.56
N ASP A 377 -5.49 -27.56 3.81
CA ASP A 377 -6.90 -27.64 4.22
C ASP A 377 -7.65 -26.38 3.78
N TRP A 378 -8.83 -26.58 3.20
CA TRP A 378 -9.71 -25.46 2.89
C TRP A 378 -10.22 -24.83 4.17
N VAL A 379 -10.09 -23.50 4.24
CA VAL A 379 -10.67 -22.70 5.30
C VAL A 379 -11.56 -21.60 4.71
N GLU A 380 -12.60 -21.27 5.46
CA GLU A 380 -13.42 -20.09 5.21
C GLU A 380 -12.96 -18.95 6.11
N ILE A 381 -12.67 -17.82 5.49
CA ILE A 381 -12.32 -16.57 6.16
C ILE A 381 -13.51 -15.64 6.01
N THR A 382 -14.17 -15.36 7.13
CA THR A 382 -15.41 -14.57 7.16
C THR A 382 -15.17 -13.28 7.92
N SER A 383 -15.45 -12.14 7.28
CA SER A 383 -15.63 -10.84 7.95
C SER A 383 -17.13 -10.52 8.04
N ARG A 384 -17.48 -9.29 8.46
CA ARG A 384 -18.86 -8.80 8.35
C ARG A 384 -19.27 -8.46 6.92
N GLN A 385 -18.30 -8.34 6.01
CA GLN A 385 -18.51 -7.90 4.63
C GLN A 385 -18.67 -9.07 3.66
N GLY A 386 -18.12 -10.23 3.99
CA GLY A 386 -18.22 -11.41 3.15
C GLY A 386 -17.41 -12.59 3.66
N THR A 387 -17.40 -13.65 2.86
CA THR A 387 -16.60 -14.85 3.12
C THR A 387 -15.82 -15.21 1.87
N ILE A 388 -14.56 -15.57 2.05
CA ILE A 388 -13.72 -16.18 1.00
C ILE A 388 -13.25 -17.54 1.46
N ARG A 389 -13.02 -18.43 0.50
CA ARG A 389 -12.53 -19.78 0.73
C ARG A 389 -11.15 -19.91 0.11
N VAL A 390 -10.15 -20.28 0.90
CA VAL A 390 -8.75 -20.43 0.48
C VAL A 390 -8.08 -21.59 1.24
N PRO A 391 -7.06 -22.24 0.67
CA PRO A 391 -6.26 -23.22 1.39
C PRO A 391 -5.43 -22.54 2.50
N ALA A 392 -5.26 -23.24 3.62
CA ALA A 392 -4.45 -22.79 4.73
C ALA A 392 -2.96 -23.08 4.53
N PHE A 393 -2.13 -22.15 5.00
CA PHE A 393 -0.68 -22.29 5.10
C PHE A 393 -0.23 -21.97 6.52
N PRO A 394 -0.09 -22.99 7.39
CA PRO A 394 0.52 -22.82 8.70
C PRO A 394 1.95 -22.26 8.56
N SER A 395 2.27 -21.18 9.27
CA SER A 395 3.56 -20.48 9.21
C SER A 395 4.01 -20.02 10.61
N PRO A 396 5.30 -20.14 10.97
CA PRO A 396 5.83 -19.57 12.21
C PRO A 396 6.05 -18.04 12.11
N GLY A 397 6.03 -17.48 10.90
CA GLY A 397 6.32 -16.07 10.62
C GLY A 397 5.13 -15.13 10.82
N ILE A 398 4.12 -15.50 11.61
CA ILE A 398 2.91 -14.69 11.80
C ILE A 398 2.42 -14.77 13.25
N ALA A 399 1.97 -13.64 13.79
CA ALA A 399 1.47 -13.56 15.16
C ALA A 399 0.20 -14.43 15.36
N PRO A 400 -0.02 -15.04 16.54
CA PRO A 400 -1.14 -15.97 16.77
C PRO A 400 -2.54 -15.41 16.54
N ASP A 401 -2.73 -14.10 16.69
CA ASP A 401 -4.00 -13.38 16.55
C ASP A 401 -4.14 -12.68 15.17
N VAL A 402 -3.22 -12.95 14.24
CA VAL A 402 -3.24 -12.41 12.88
C VAL A 402 -3.29 -13.53 11.85
N VAL A 403 -4.05 -13.30 10.79
CA VAL A 403 -4.00 -14.11 9.58
C VAL A 403 -3.74 -13.20 8.38
N ALA A 404 -2.95 -13.70 7.42
CA ALA A 404 -2.50 -12.88 6.31
C ALA A 404 -2.72 -13.56 4.97
N MET A 405 -3.01 -12.79 3.93
CA MET A 405 -3.33 -13.32 2.61
C MET A 405 -2.76 -12.44 1.50
N PRO A 406 -2.10 -13.02 0.49
CA PRO A 406 -1.61 -12.25 -0.65
C PRO A 406 -2.79 -11.75 -1.51
N ALA A 407 -2.70 -10.51 -1.98
CA ALA A 407 -3.55 -9.93 -3.01
C ALA A 407 -2.95 -10.17 -4.41
N GLY A 408 -3.77 -10.06 -5.45
CA GLY A 408 -3.36 -10.18 -6.85
C GLY A 408 -4.00 -11.36 -7.61
N GLN A 409 -4.81 -12.17 -6.95
CA GLN A 409 -5.72 -13.15 -7.58
C GLN A 409 -7.17 -12.80 -7.22
N GLY A 410 -8.12 -13.58 -7.76
CA GLY A 410 -9.55 -13.40 -7.53
C GLY A 410 -10.23 -12.51 -8.55
N HIS A 411 -9.70 -12.45 -9.78
CA HIS A 411 -10.37 -11.77 -10.89
C HIS A 411 -11.63 -12.53 -11.33
N GLU A 412 -12.73 -11.79 -11.51
CA GLU A 412 -13.96 -12.24 -12.15
C GLU A 412 -13.88 -12.12 -13.68
N ASN A 413 -13.15 -11.11 -14.19
CA ASN A 413 -12.95 -10.86 -15.61
C ASN A 413 -11.51 -10.39 -15.83
N PHE A 414 -10.77 -11.11 -16.65
CA PHE A 414 -9.47 -10.67 -17.18
C PHE A 414 -9.09 -11.60 -18.33
N THR A 415 -7.88 -12.20 -18.32
CA THR A 415 -7.52 -13.28 -19.24
C THR A 415 -7.87 -14.67 -18.69
N ARG A 416 -7.73 -15.70 -19.54
CA ARG A 416 -7.93 -17.12 -19.17
C ARG A 416 -7.03 -17.62 -18.02
N TYR A 417 -5.97 -16.89 -17.69
CA TYR A 417 -5.03 -17.28 -16.64
C TYR A 417 -5.40 -16.71 -15.27
N ALA A 418 -6.11 -15.57 -15.23
CA ALA A 418 -6.49 -14.88 -14.01
C ALA A 418 -7.96 -15.08 -13.61
N THR A 419 -8.85 -15.18 -14.61
CA THR A 419 -10.29 -15.29 -14.40
C THR A 419 -10.65 -16.54 -13.60
N GLY A 420 -11.42 -16.38 -12.52
CA GLY A 420 -11.89 -17.48 -11.68
C GLY A 420 -10.78 -18.20 -10.90
N ARG A 421 -9.61 -17.58 -10.75
CA ARG A 421 -8.46 -18.17 -10.04
C ARG A 421 -8.25 -17.49 -8.69
N GLY A 422 -8.15 -18.31 -7.66
CA GLY A 422 -7.91 -17.85 -6.30
C GLY A 422 -9.05 -17.00 -5.75
N ALA A 423 -8.73 -16.15 -4.79
CA ALA A 423 -9.68 -15.24 -4.17
C ALA A 423 -9.03 -13.87 -3.92
N ASN A 424 -9.83 -12.82 -4.05
CA ASN A 424 -9.39 -11.44 -3.81
C ASN A 424 -9.64 -11.09 -2.32
N PRO A 425 -8.59 -10.86 -1.51
CA PRO A 425 -8.78 -10.53 -0.10
C PRO A 425 -9.47 -9.19 0.11
N ILE A 426 -9.47 -8.30 -0.88
CA ILE A 426 -10.14 -6.99 -0.83
C ILE A 426 -11.66 -7.13 -0.72
N SER A 427 -12.21 -8.22 -1.26
CA SER A 427 -13.66 -8.49 -1.28
C SER A 427 -14.32 -8.60 0.10
N ILE A 428 -13.54 -8.87 1.14
CA ILE A 428 -14.03 -9.02 2.53
C ILE A 428 -13.57 -7.88 3.45
N LEU A 429 -12.92 -6.84 2.92
CA LEU A 429 -12.43 -5.73 3.74
C LEU A 429 -13.54 -4.78 4.13
N ALA A 430 -13.48 -4.33 5.38
CA ALA A 430 -14.37 -3.29 5.89
C ALA A 430 -14.08 -1.94 5.22
N PRO A 431 -15.12 -1.15 4.92
CA PRO A 431 -15.00 0.16 4.29
C PRO A 431 -14.56 1.26 5.27
N ILE A 432 -13.68 0.96 6.24
CA ILE A 432 -13.24 1.91 7.26
C ILE A 432 -12.07 2.74 6.73
N VAL A 433 -12.05 4.02 7.07
CA VAL A 433 -10.98 4.95 6.71
C VAL A 433 -10.27 5.51 7.92
N GLU A 434 -9.05 5.97 7.74
CA GLU A 434 -8.39 6.90 8.65
C GLU A 434 -9.07 8.27 8.50
N SER A 435 -9.51 8.85 9.62
CA SER A 435 -10.42 9.99 9.64
C SER A 435 -9.85 11.30 9.11
N GLU A 436 -8.53 11.54 9.24
CA GLU A 436 -7.91 12.80 8.80
C GLU A 436 -7.50 12.75 7.32
N THR A 437 -6.95 11.62 6.87
CA THR A 437 -6.42 11.43 5.52
C THR A 437 -7.46 10.87 4.56
N GLY A 438 -8.53 10.27 5.07
CA GLY A 438 -9.52 9.53 4.29
C GLY A 438 -9.01 8.20 3.71
N ALA A 439 -7.76 7.82 4.03
CA ALA A 439 -7.12 6.60 3.54
C ALA A 439 -7.87 5.34 3.99
N LEU A 440 -8.09 4.38 3.09
CA LEU A 440 -8.67 3.07 3.39
C LEU A 440 -7.79 2.37 4.41
N ALA A 441 -8.37 2.08 5.57
CA ALA A 441 -7.73 1.29 6.61
C ALA A 441 -7.85 -0.20 6.27
N TRP A 442 -7.19 -0.64 5.19
CA TRP A 442 -7.32 -2.00 4.65
C TRP A 442 -6.82 -3.10 5.59
N ALA A 443 -6.05 -2.76 6.65
CA ALA A 443 -5.63 -3.67 7.71
C ALA A 443 -6.49 -3.56 8.99
N ALA A 444 -7.64 -2.88 8.92
CA ALA A 444 -8.56 -2.65 10.04
C ALA A 444 -9.78 -3.60 10.04
N THR A 445 -9.66 -4.77 9.41
CA THR A 445 -10.74 -5.78 9.36
C THR A 445 -10.42 -6.95 10.28
N ARG A 446 -11.40 -7.40 11.09
CA ARG A 446 -11.33 -8.67 11.80
C ARG A 446 -12.08 -9.76 11.05
N VAL A 447 -11.59 -10.98 11.19
CA VAL A 447 -12.13 -12.18 10.57
C VAL A 447 -12.24 -13.32 11.57
N LYS A 448 -13.14 -14.25 11.28
CA LYS A 448 -13.16 -15.60 11.87
C LYS A 448 -12.73 -16.61 10.83
N ILE A 449 -12.12 -17.69 11.30
CA ILE A 449 -11.66 -18.78 10.45
C ILE A 449 -12.40 -20.04 10.87
N THR A 450 -12.94 -20.75 9.88
CA THR A 450 -13.54 -22.06 10.08
C THR A 450 -12.98 -23.04 9.05
N ARG A 451 -12.82 -24.30 9.46
CA ARG A 451 -12.40 -25.38 8.55
C ARG A 451 -13.57 -25.79 7.67
N ALA A 452 -13.39 -25.80 6.35
CA ALA A 452 -14.42 -26.25 5.44
C ALA A 452 -14.54 -27.79 5.49
N ALA A 453 -15.76 -28.31 5.46
CA ALA A 453 -16.02 -29.75 5.62
C ALA A 453 -15.65 -30.60 4.38
N ASP A 454 -15.49 -29.98 3.21
CA ASP A 454 -15.34 -30.68 1.93
C ASP A 454 -13.90 -30.69 1.39
N ALA A 455 -13.41 -31.92 1.20
CA ALA A 455 -12.31 -32.40 0.35
C ALA A 455 -10.88 -31.85 0.59
N ASP A 456 -9.92 -32.73 0.32
CA ASP A 456 -8.47 -32.49 0.33
C ASP A 456 -8.12 -31.20 -0.42
N GLY A 457 -8.01 -30.10 0.32
CA GLY A 457 -7.55 -28.86 -0.25
C GLY A 457 -6.09 -29.02 -0.67
N SER A 458 -5.80 -28.72 -1.94
CA SER A 458 -4.44 -28.77 -2.46
C SER A 458 -3.93 -27.35 -2.62
N LEU A 459 -3.11 -26.90 -1.67
CA LEU A 459 -2.23 -25.76 -1.90
C LEU A 459 -1.10 -26.23 -2.83
N VAL A 460 -0.97 -25.60 -3.99
CA VAL A 460 0.10 -25.93 -4.93
C VAL A 460 1.37 -25.23 -4.49
N LEU A 461 2.34 -26.02 -4.04
CA LEU A 461 3.66 -25.55 -3.62
C LEU A 461 4.73 -26.01 -4.59
N PHE A 462 5.59 -25.09 -5.03
CA PHE A 462 6.74 -25.43 -5.86
C PHE A 462 7.73 -26.36 -5.15
N ALA A 463 7.92 -26.16 -3.83
CA ALA A 463 8.83 -26.97 -3.03
C ALA A 463 8.26 -28.36 -2.62
N GLY A 464 7.01 -28.66 -2.96
CA GLY A 464 6.26 -29.81 -2.42
C GLY A 464 5.71 -29.55 -1.00
N SER A 465 5.13 -30.57 -0.36
CA SER A 465 4.59 -30.46 1.00
C SER A 465 5.70 -30.43 2.07
N LEU A 466 5.57 -29.59 3.10
CA LEU A 466 6.46 -29.60 4.27
C LEU A 466 6.51 -31.01 4.89
N ARG A 467 7.69 -31.64 4.93
CA ARG A 467 7.90 -32.97 5.54
C ARG A 467 8.16 -32.91 7.04
N GLU A 468 8.67 -31.78 7.54
CA GLU A 468 8.95 -31.52 8.96
C GLU A 468 8.68 -30.05 9.28
N TYR A 469 8.02 -29.80 10.42
CA TYR A 469 7.75 -28.45 10.92
C TYR A 469 8.91 -27.99 11.82
N PRO A 470 9.51 -26.81 11.59
CA PRO A 470 10.58 -26.32 12.46
C PRO A 470 10.02 -26.05 13.86
N PRO A 471 10.69 -26.51 14.95
CA PRO A 471 10.23 -26.23 16.29
C PRO A 471 10.38 -24.73 16.61
N GLU A 472 9.29 -24.08 16.99
CA GLU A 472 9.35 -22.76 17.64
C GLU A 472 10.09 -22.94 18.98
N LYS A 473 11.32 -22.44 19.07
CA LYS A 473 11.97 -22.28 20.37
C LYS A 473 11.28 -21.12 21.09
N PRO A 474 10.77 -21.31 22.32
CA PRO A 474 10.32 -20.17 23.12
C PRO A 474 11.49 -19.22 23.29
N HIS A 475 11.39 -18.03 22.72
CA HIS A 475 12.40 -16.99 22.83
C HIS A 475 12.61 -16.68 24.32
N ARG A 476 13.81 -16.95 24.83
CA ARG A 476 14.25 -16.61 26.19
C ARG A 476 14.72 -15.17 26.27
#